data_AF-A0A5J4N822-F1
#
_entry.id   AF-A0A5J4N822-F1
#
_cell.length_a   1.000
_cell.length_b   1.000
_cell.length_c   1.000
_cell.angle_alpha   90.00
_cell.angle_beta   90.00
_cell.angle_gamma   90.00
#
_symmetry.space_group_name_H-M   'P 1'
#
loop_
_entity.id
_entity.type
_entity.pdbx_description
1 polymer ?
#
loop_
_entity_poly.entity_id
_entity_poly.type
_entity_poly.pdbx_seq_one_letter_code
_entity_poly.pdbx_strand_id
1 'polypeptide(L)'
;MARLVPPVRLANSTNESLVQYIHETATDNDAGLPAKFFEVTATVWKDAGVQEAYERSNEYQLIDCAKYFLDRALDVGKSDYQPTEQVKVFSA
;
A
#
# COMPACT_ATOMS: atom_id res chain seq x y z
N MET A 1 -14.05 8.30 5.21
CA MET A 1 -13.38 7.74 4.01
C MET A 1 -13.24 8.84 2.99
N ALA A 2 -12.05 9.46 2.89
CA ALA A 2 -11.75 10.45 1.86
C ALA A 2 -11.80 9.77 0.50
N ARG A 3 -12.86 10.02 -0.26
CA ARG A 3 -13.06 9.45 -1.58
C ARG A 3 -12.61 10.49 -2.59
N LEU A 4 -11.57 10.18 -3.37
CA LEU A 4 -11.14 11.01 -4.50
C LEU A 4 -12.37 11.35 -5.35
N VAL A 5 -12.52 12.61 -5.75
CA VAL A 5 -13.59 13.07 -6.65
C VAL A 5 -12.92 13.64 -7.89
N PRO A 6 -13.05 13.02 -9.08
CA PRO A 6 -13.76 11.77 -9.37
C PRO A 6 -13.06 10.53 -8.81
N PRO A 7 -13.80 9.43 -8.53
CA PRO A 7 -13.22 8.20 -8.00
C PRO A 7 -12.35 7.54 -9.06
N VAL A 8 -11.13 7.18 -8.69
CA VAL A 8 -10.25 6.41 -9.56
C VAL A 8 -10.73 4.96 -9.56
N ARG A 9 -10.87 4.39 -10.76
CA ARG A 9 -11.25 2.99 -10.97
C ARG A 9 -9.99 2.18 -11.16
N LEU A 10 -9.96 1.00 -10.56
CA LEU A 10 -8.89 0.03 -10.81
C LEU A 10 -8.92 -0.36 -12.29
N ALA A 11 -7.76 -0.45 -12.93
CA ALA A 11 -7.68 -0.86 -14.33
C ALA A 11 -8.05 -2.33 -14.49
N ASN A 12 -7.78 -3.13 -13.45
CA ASN A 12 -8.07 -4.56 -13.42
C ASN A 12 -9.13 -4.89 -12.35
N SER A 13 -10.24 -5.50 -12.75
CA SER A 13 -11.31 -5.93 -11.83
C SER A 13 -10.84 -6.99 -10.82
N THR A 14 -9.79 -7.76 -11.12
CA THR A 14 -9.21 -8.69 -10.14
C THR A 14 -8.57 -7.95 -8.96
N ASN A 15 -8.10 -6.72 -9.18
CA ASN A 15 -7.52 -5.91 -8.11
C ASN A 15 -8.57 -5.36 -7.15
N GLU A 16 -9.86 -5.33 -7.50
CA GLU A 16 -10.92 -4.95 -6.56
C GLU A 16 -10.97 -5.90 -5.35
N SER A 17 -10.89 -7.21 -5.61
CA SER A 17 -10.88 -8.23 -4.57
C SER A 17 -9.64 -8.11 -3.68
N LEU A 18 -8.50 -7.76 -4.28
CA LEU A 18 -7.23 -7.55 -3.60
C LEU A 18 -7.25 -6.31 -2.69
N VAL A 19 -7.79 -5.19 -3.18
CA VAL A 19 -7.96 -3.95 -2.39
C VAL A 19 -8.89 -4.18 -1.21
N GLN A 20 -9.99 -4.91 -1.43
CA GLN A 20 -10.89 -5.28 -0.35
C GLN A 20 -10.18 -6.12 0.72
N TYR A 21 -9.40 -7.12 0.30
CA TYR A 21 -8.59 -7.94 1.21
C TYR A 21 -7.57 -7.12 2.01
N ILE A 22 -6.87 -6.17 1.38
CA ILE A 22 -5.95 -5.25 2.06
C ILE A 22 -6.72 -4.46 3.13
N HIS A 23 -7.89 -3.94 2.80
CA HIS A 23 -8.68 -3.10 3.70
C HIS A 23 -9.21 -3.89 4.92
N GLU A 24 -9.65 -5.13 4.70
CA GLU A 24 -10.05 -6.06 5.77
C GLU A 24 -8.86 -6.43 6.65
N THR A 25 -7.74 -6.82 6.05
CA THR A 25 -6.52 -7.20 6.77
C THR A 25 -5.90 -6.03 7.55
N ALA A 26 -5.95 -4.81 7.01
CA ALA A 26 -5.46 -3.62 7.71
C ALA A 26 -6.33 -3.22 8.91
N THR A 27 -7.63 -3.53 8.83
CA THR A 27 -8.58 -3.36 9.94
C THR A 27 -8.34 -4.41 11.02
N ASP A 28 -8.05 -5.65 10.60
CA ASP A 28 -7.70 -6.76 11.49
C ASP A 28 -6.23 -6.64 11.95
N ASN A 29 -5.98 -5.70 12.87
CA ASN A 29 -4.62 -5.41 13.37
C ASN A 29 -4.08 -6.45 14.37
N ASP A 30 -4.92 -7.40 14.80
CA ASP A 30 -4.63 -8.33 15.91
C ASP A 30 -3.72 -9.49 15.50
N ALA A 31 -3.75 -9.91 14.22
CA ALA A 31 -3.00 -11.08 13.73
C ALA A 31 -1.63 -10.75 13.11
N GLY A 32 -1.28 -9.46 12.99
CA GLY A 32 -0.11 -9.01 12.23
C GLY A 32 -0.33 -9.10 10.71
N LEU A 33 0.49 -8.36 9.95
CA LEU A 33 0.37 -8.29 8.49
C LEU A 33 0.98 -9.55 7.85
N PRO A 34 0.19 -10.45 7.22
CA PRO A 34 0.72 -11.66 6.61
C PRO A 34 1.55 -11.34 5.36
N ALA A 35 2.49 -12.22 4.98
CA ALA A 35 3.28 -12.08 3.75
C ALA A 35 2.39 -11.83 2.51
N LYS A 36 1.24 -12.50 2.48
CA LYS A 36 0.22 -12.34 1.43
C LYS A 36 -0.31 -10.90 1.32
N PHE A 37 -0.44 -10.18 2.43
CA PHE A 37 -0.83 -8.77 2.41
C PHE A 37 0.17 -7.92 1.60
N PHE A 38 1.47 -8.15 1.81
CA PHE A 38 2.52 -7.43 1.09
C PHE A 38 2.57 -7.80 -0.39
N GLU A 39 2.36 -9.08 -0.74
CA GLU A 39 2.25 -9.54 -2.13
C GLU A 39 1.08 -8.91 -2.87
N VAL A 40 -0.08 -8.90 -2.20
CA VAL A 40 -1.31 -8.31 -2.73
C VAL A 40 -1.13 -6.81 -2.90
N THR A 41 -0.56 -6.12 -1.92
CA THR A 41 -0.25 -4.69 -1.96
C THR A 41 0.70 -4.34 -3.11
N ALA A 42 1.78 -5.10 -3.30
CA ALA A 42 2.72 -4.90 -4.40
C ALA A 42 2.10 -5.16 -5.78
N THR A 43 1.16 -6.11 -5.87
CA THR A 43 0.42 -6.41 -7.11
C THR A 43 -0.51 -5.26 -7.48
N VAL A 44 -1.31 -4.81 -6.51
CA VAL A 44 -2.25 -3.71 -6.65
C VAL A 44 -1.50 -2.41 -6.94
N TRP A 45 -0.36 -2.17 -6.29
CA TRP A 45 0.50 -1.01 -6.54
C TRP A 45 0.95 -0.89 -8.00
N LYS A 46 1.20 -2.00 -8.69
CA LYS A 46 1.59 -2.01 -10.12
C LYS A 46 0.43 -1.74 -11.08
N ASP A 47 -0.81 -1.67 -10.59
CA ASP A 47 -1.98 -1.38 -11.41
C ASP A 47 -1.99 0.07 -11.88
N ALA A 48 -2.38 0.29 -13.13
CA ALA A 48 -2.46 1.63 -13.70
C ALA A 48 -3.48 2.52 -12.95
N GLY A 49 -4.60 1.95 -12.51
CA GLY A 49 -5.60 2.69 -11.72
C GLY A 49 -5.07 3.08 -10.33
N VAL A 50 -4.20 2.27 -9.73
CA VAL A 50 -3.60 2.61 -8.42
C VAL A 50 -2.51 3.65 -8.56
N GLN A 51 -1.71 3.59 -9.62
CA GLN A 51 -0.74 4.64 -9.95
C GLN A 51 -1.45 5.97 -10.20
N GLU A 52 -2.57 5.98 -10.93
CA GLU A 52 -3.38 7.18 -11.17
C GLU A 52 -3.98 7.74 -9.86
N ALA A 53 -4.43 6.87 -8.95
CA ALA A 53 -4.87 7.28 -7.62
C ALA A 53 -3.72 7.88 -6.80
N TYR A 54 -2.52 7.30 -6.92
CA TYR A 54 -1.32 7.80 -6.26
C TYR A 54 -0.81 9.13 -6.84
N GLU A 55 -0.88 9.38 -8.14
CA GLU A 55 -0.57 10.69 -8.70
C GLU A 55 -1.50 11.77 -8.15
N ARG A 56 -2.75 11.39 -7.87
CA ARG A 56 -3.75 12.22 -7.19
C ARG A 56 -3.66 12.15 -5.67
N SER A 57 -2.61 11.54 -5.13
CA SER A 57 -2.36 11.53 -3.68
C SER A 57 -2.20 12.89 -3.07
N ASN A 58 -1.93 13.91 -3.87
CA ASN A 58 -1.95 15.30 -3.45
C ASN A 58 -3.32 15.78 -2.91
N GLU A 59 -4.42 15.09 -3.23
CA GLU A 59 -5.77 15.38 -2.71
C GLU A 59 -6.05 14.72 -1.35
N TYR A 60 -5.17 13.83 -0.87
CA TYR A 60 -5.28 13.21 0.45
C TYR A 60 -3.95 13.26 1.20
N GLN A 61 -3.96 13.02 2.52
CA GLN A 61 -2.73 13.01 3.30
C GLN A 61 -2.01 11.67 3.09
N LEU A 62 -1.26 11.54 2.00
CA LEU A 62 -0.36 10.42 1.78
C LEU A 62 1.05 10.77 2.26
N ILE A 63 1.66 9.85 2.99
CA ILE A 63 3.02 10.00 3.48
C ILE A 63 3.97 9.94 2.27
N ASP A 64 4.92 10.86 2.17
CA ASP A 64 5.88 10.95 1.05
C ASP A 64 6.64 9.62 0.83
N CYS A 65 6.92 8.92 1.94
CA CYS A 65 7.57 7.62 1.96
C CYS A 65 6.68 6.44 1.56
N ALA A 66 5.38 6.64 1.35
CA ALA A 66 4.47 5.56 0.97
C ALA A 66 4.95 4.87 -0.31
N LYS A 67 5.43 5.62 -1.31
CA LYS A 67 5.98 5.02 -2.53
C LYS A 67 7.20 4.16 -2.26
N TYR A 68 8.11 4.62 -1.42
CA TYR A 68 9.31 3.85 -1.05
C TYR A 68 8.94 2.55 -0.32
N PHE A 69 7.98 2.61 0.60
CA PHE A 69 7.47 1.43 1.29
C PHE A 69 6.69 0.48 0.38
N LEU A 70 5.86 1.00 -0.50
CA LEU A 70 5.03 0.21 -1.43
C LEU A 70 5.87 -0.49 -2.49
N ASP A 71 6.88 0.20 -3.03
CA ASP A 71 7.85 -0.38 -3.97
C ASP A 71 8.65 -1.52 -3.32
N ARG A 72 8.93 -1.38 -2.02
CA ARG A 72 9.64 -2.36 -1.21
C ARG A 72 8.71 -3.21 -0.33
N ALA A 73 7.40 -3.23 -0.57
CA ALA A 73 6.44 -3.87 0.34
C ALA A 73 6.76 -5.35 0.53
N LEU A 74 7.14 -6.03 -0.55
CA LEU A 74 7.60 -7.43 -0.53
C LEU A 74 8.86 -7.63 0.31
N ASP A 75 9.74 -6.65 0.35
CA ASP A 75 10.99 -6.72 1.09
C ASP A 75 10.75 -6.42 2.57
N VAL A 76 9.93 -5.41 2.88
CA VAL A 76 9.51 -5.05 4.25
C VAL A 76 8.69 -6.15 4.91
N GLY A 77 7.90 -6.89 4.12
CA GLY A 77 7.14 -8.04 4.59
C GLY A 77 7.97 -9.28 4.89
N LYS A 78 9.26 -9.31 4.52
CA LYS A 78 10.16 -10.41 4.90
C LYS A 78 10.61 -10.23 6.34
N SER A 79 10.58 -11.31 7.12
CA SER A 79 11.13 -11.33 8.48
C SER A 79 12.64 -11.03 8.56
N ASP A 80 13.34 -11.07 7.43
CA ASP A 80 14.78 -10.77 7.33
C ASP A 80 15.06 -9.30 6.94
N TYR A 81 14.03 -8.45 6.84
CA TYR A 81 14.21 -7.05 6.49
C TYR A 81 14.95 -6.30 7.59
N GLN A 82 16.21 -5.96 7.34
CA GLN A 82 16.95 -5.02 8.18
C GLN A 82 16.54 -3.59 7.82
N PRO A 83 15.92 -2.82 8.74
CA PRO A 83 15.61 -1.43 8.48
C PRO A 83 16.92 -0.69 8.22
N THR A 84 17.08 -0.21 6.99
CA THR A 84 18.20 0.66 6.61
C THR A 84 18.13 1.95 7.44
N GLU A 85 19.27 2.62 7.65
CA GLU A 85 19.38 3.85 8.47
C GLU A 85 18.34 4.92 8.11
N GLN A 86 17.87 4.92 6.86
CA GLN A 86 16.84 5.81 6.35
C GLN A 86 15.46 5.59 7.00
N VAL A 87 15.13 4.38 7.48
CA VAL A 87 13.87 4.10 8.19
C VAL A 87 13.91 4.58 9.65
N LYS A 88 15.10 4.67 10.25
CA LYS A 88 15.28 5.14 11.64
C LYS A 88 14.92 6.61 11.82
N VAL A 89 15.06 7.43 10.77
CA VAL A 89 14.77 8.88 10.84
C VAL A 89 13.26 9.18 10.95
N PHE A 90 12.40 8.22 10.60
CA PHE A 90 10.94 8.36 10.65
C PHE A 90 10.33 7.94 12.00
N SER A 91 11.15 7.46 12.94
CA SER A 91 10.72 6.99 14.27
C SER A 91 11.14 7.95 15.41
N ALA A 92 11.48 9.19 15.10
CA ALA A 92 11.86 10.23 16.07
C ALA A 92 10.81 11.34 16.14
#